data_AF-A0AAW4VL95-F1
#
_entry.id   AF-A0AAW4VL95-F1
#
_cell.length_a   1.000
_cell.length_b   1.000
_cell.length_c   1.000
_cell.angle_alpha   90.00
_cell.angle_beta   90.00
_cell.angle_gamma   90.00
#
_symmetry.space_group_name_H-M   'P 1'
#
loop_
_entity.id
_entity.type
_entity.pdbx_description
1 polymer ?
#
loop_
_entity_poly.entity_id
_entity_poly.type
_entity_poly.pdbx_seq_one_letter_code
_entity_poly.pdbx_strand_id
1 'polypeptide(L)' 'MSPRTGRPTENPKNVRIGVRLTQDEKEMLDECEKKLNLTKTEIISLGIQKVYESIKK' A
#
# COMPACT_ATOMS: atom_id res chain seq x y z
N MET A 1 39.29 -0.13 6.25
CA MET A 1 38.10 -0.48 5.43
C MET A 1 36.87 -0.14 6.24
N SER A 2 36.28 1.03 6.00
CA SER A 2 35.06 1.43 6.69
C SER A 2 33.91 0.50 6.26
N PRO A 3 33.12 -0.06 7.18
CA PRO A 3 31.99 -0.89 6.78
C PRO A 3 31.05 -0.03 5.95
N ARG A 4 30.69 -0.52 4.75
CA ARG A 4 29.58 0.04 3.98
C ARG A 4 28.29 -0.36 4.72
N THR A 5 28.04 0.26 5.87
CA THR A 5 26.76 0.14 6.57
C THR A 5 25.74 0.77 5.63
N GLY A 6 25.05 -0.07 4.85
CA GLY A 6 23.90 0.37 4.06
C GLY A 6 22.85 1.04 4.96
N ARG A 7 21.78 1.60 4.38
CA ARG A 7 20.72 2.30 5.13
C ARG A 7 20.07 1.33 6.14
N PRO A 8 20.32 1.43 7.46
CA PRO A 8 19.64 0.57 8.43
C PRO A 8 18.19 1.04 8.48
N THR A 9 17.29 0.25 7.88
CA THR A 9 15.85 0.51 7.92
C THR A 9 15.20 -0.72 8.50
N GLU A 10 14.52 -0.58 9.65
CA GLU A 10 13.89 -1.71 10.34
C GLU A 10 12.68 -2.28 9.60
N ASN A 11 12.02 -1.47 8.76
CA ASN A 11 10.90 -1.92 7.94
C ASN A 11 10.95 -1.35 6.51
N PRO A 12 11.82 -1.91 5.66
CA PRO A 12 11.94 -1.44 4.29
C PRO A 12 10.74 -1.94 3.46
N LYS A 13 10.08 -1.03 2.71
CA LYS A 13 8.97 -1.33 1.79
C LYS A 13 9.49 -2.09 0.55
N ASN A 14 9.98 -3.31 0.76
CA ASN A 14 10.67 -4.11 -0.25
C ASN A 14 9.73 -5.01 -1.06
N VAL A 15 8.49 -5.19 -0.61
CA VAL A 15 7.52 -6.05 -1.27
C VAL A 15 6.79 -5.24 -2.33
N ARG A 16 7.00 -5.60 -3.60
CA ARG A 16 6.19 -5.11 -4.72
C ARG A 16 5.08 -6.11 -4.99
N ILE A 17 3.83 -5.64 -4.99
CA ILE A 17 2.68 -6.44 -5.36
C ILE A 17 2.19 -5.91 -6.72
N GLY A 18 2.18 -6.77 -7.73
CA GLY A 18 1.55 -6.48 -9.01
C GLY A 18 0.10 -6.97 -8.96
N VAL A 19 -0.85 -6.04 -8.81
CA VAL A 19 -2.29 -6.37 -8.85
C VAL A 19 -2.80 -6.06 -10.25
N ARG A 20 -3.48 -7.04 -10.87
CA ARG A 20 -4.29 -6.79 -12.05
C ARG A 20 -5.66 -6.32 -11.58
N LEU A 21 -6.03 -5.11 -11.98
CA LEU A 21 -7.32 -4.51 -11.66
C LEU A 21 -8.19 -4.53 -12.92
N THR A 22 -9.47 -4.76 -12.72
CA THR A 22 -10.52 -4.51 -13.72
C THR A 22 -10.77 -3.00 -13.87
N GLN A 23 -11.48 -2.62 -14.93
CA GLN A 23 -11.82 -1.21 -15.18
C GLN A 23 -12.59 -0.61 -14.00
N ASP A 24 -13.57 -1.35 -13.47
CA ASP A 24 -14.43 -0.91 -12.37
C ASP A 24 -13.64 -0.71 -11.06
N GLU A 25 -12.70 -1.61 -10.76
CA GLU A 25 -11.81 -1.48 -9.60
C GLU A 25 -10.89 -0.26 -9.71
N LYS A 26 -10.46 0.08 -10.93
CA LYS A 26 -9.69 1.30 -11.17
C LYS A 26 -10.53 2.55 -10.94
N GLU A 27 -11.79 2.57 -11.39
CA GLU A 27 -12.70 3.70 -11.16
C GLU A 27 -13.01 3.87 -9.68
N MET A 28 -13.27 2.78 -8.96
CA MET A 28 -13.44 2.80 -7.50
C MET A 28 -12.20 3.35 -6.80
N LEU A 29 -10.99 2.96 -7.25
CA LEU A 29 -9.74 3.46 -6.68
C LEU A 29 -9.55 4.96 -6.95
N ASP A 30 -9.83 5.43 -8.17
CA ASP A 30 -9.73 6.85 -8.54
C ASP A 30 -10.79 7.69 -7.77
N GLU A 31 -11.98 7.15 -7.50
CA GLU A 31 -12.96 7.78 -6.60
C GLU A 31 -12.45 7.90 -5.16
N CYS A 32 -11.85 6.83 -4.63
CA CYS A 32 -11.25 6.83 -3.31
C CYS A 32 -10.12 7.87 -3.23
N GLU A 33 -9.32 8.00 -4.28
CA GLU A 33 -8.25 9.00 -4.40
C GLU A 33 -8.81 10.42 -4.28
N LYS A 34 -9.88 10.73 -5.02
CA LYS A 34 -10.54 12.05 -4.99
C LYS A 34 -11.20 12.35 -3.65
N LYS A 35 -11.84 11.36 -3.01
CA LYS A 35 -12.56 11.56 -1.74
C LYS A 35 -11.63 11.66 -0.54
N LEU A 36 -10.55 10.87 -0.52
CA LEU A 36 -9.63 10.79 0.61
C LEU A 36 -8.40 11.69 0.46
N ASN A 37 -8.12 12.21 -0.74
CA ASN A 37 -6.88 12.95 -1.07
C ASN A 37 -5.61 12.19 -0.66
N LEU A 38 -5.64 10.86 -0.75
CA LEU A 38 -4.53 9.97 -0.45
C LEU A 38 -3.99 9.37 -1.74
N THR A 39 -2.73 8.97 -1.74
CA THR A 39 -2.15 8.28 -2.91
C THR A 39 -2.75 6.88 -3.10
N LYS A 40 -2.76 6.38 -4.33
CA LYS A 40 -3.20 5.00 -4.65
C LYS A 40 -2.58 3.95 -3.73
N THR A 41 -1.29 4.10 -3.42
CA THR A 41 -0.55 3.19 -2.53
C THR A 41 -1.05 3.24 -1.09
N GLU A 42 -1.40 4.42 -0.58
CA GLU A 42 -1.94 4.59 0.78
C GLU A 42 -3.34 4.01 0.89
N ILE A 43 -4.17 4.19 -0.14
CA ILE A 43 -5.51 3.61 -0.19
C ILE A 43 -5.45 2.08 -0.15
N ILE A 44 -4.56 1.48 -0.94
CA ILE A 44 -4.35 0.02 -0.92
C ILE A 44 -3.85 -0.44 0.46
N SER A 45 -2.91 0.29 1.07
CA SER A 45 -2.38 -0.04 2.40
C SER A 45 -3.47 0.02 3.48
N LEU A 46 -4.33 1.04 3.40
CA LEU A 46 -5.43 1.27 4.34
C LEU A 46 -6.55 0.24 4.13
N GLY A 47 -6.81 -0.16 2.88
CA GLY A 47 -7.70 -1.28 2.56
C GLY A 47 -7.22 -2.60 3.16
N ILE A 48 -5.93 -2.92 3.02
CA ILE A 48 -5.33 -4.12 3.64
C ILE A 48 -5.46 -4.07 5.16
N GLN A 49 -5.18 -2.93 5.80
CA GLN A 49 -5.32 -2.77 7.25
C GLN A 49 -6.76 -3.01 7.72
N LYS A 50 -7.75 -2.41 7.04
CA LYS A 50 -9.17 -2.60 7.37
C LYS A 50 -9.62 -4.05 7.20
N VAL A 51 -9.23 -4.71 6.12
CA VAL A 51 -9.54 -6.13 5.89
C VAL A 51 -8.87 -6.99 6.96
N TYR A 52 -7.60 -6.72 7.28
CA TYR A 52 -6.88 -7.44 8.33
C TYR A 52 -7.51 -7.26 9.71
N GLU A 53 -7.95 -6.04 10.04
CA GLU A 53 -8.69 -5.74 11.28
C GLU A 53 -10.02 -6.49 11.34
N SER A 54 -10.73 -6.60 10.22
CA SER A 54 -11.99 -7.36 10.14
C SER A 54 -11.80 -8.87 10.33
N ILE A 55 -10.63 -9.42 9.96
CA ILE A 55 -10.29 -10.84 10.13
C ILE A 55 -9.84 -11.14 11.57
N LYS A 56 -9.29 -10.15 12.27
CA LYS A 56 -8.79 -10.30 13.65
C LYS A 56 -9.88 -10.22 14.73
N LYS A 57 -11.14 -10.16 14.31
CA LYS A 57 -12.31 -10.03 15.17
C LYS A 57 -12.94 -11.41 15.42
#